data_AF-A0A2M9H775-F1
#
_entry.id   AF-A0A2M9H775-F1
#
_cell.length_a   1.000
_cell.length_b   1.000
_cell.length_c   1.000
_cell.angle_alpha   90.00
_cell.angle_beta   90.00
_cell.angle_gamma   90.00
#
_symmetry.space_group_name_H-M   'P 1'
#
loop_
_entity.id
_entity.type
_entity.pdbx_description
1 polymer ?
#
loop_
_entity_poly.entity_id
_entity_poly.type
_entity_poly.pdbx_seq_one_letter_code
_entity_poly.pdbx_strand_id
1 'polypeptide(L)' 'MTIHYLGVTDVANKLGIATSAVSAYKLPEPDVMIGRTRGWKEETIDAWNAARPGRGVGGGRPRKKPKTD' A
#
# COMPACT_ATOMS: atom_id res chain seq x y z
N MET A 1 14.42 -21.90 3.89
CA MET A 1 13.15 -21.14 3.83
C MET A 1 13.50 -19.69 3.52
N THR A 2 12.87 -19.08 2.51
CA THR A 2 13.19 -17.71 2.06
C THR A 2 12.11 -16.76 2.57
N ILE A 3 12.52 -15.61 3.09
CA ILE A 3 11.58 -14.55 3.52
C ILE A 3 11.44 -13.55 2.38
N HIS A 4 10.20 -13.27 1.99
CA HIS A 4 9.87 -12.26 0.98
C HIS A 4 9.39 -10.98 1.66
N TYR A 5 9.95 -9.85 1.25
CA TYR A 5 9.53 -8.53 1.70
C TYR A 5 8.89 -7.77 0.54
N LEU A 6 7.85 -7.00 0.86
CA LEU A 6 7.15 -6.11 -0.05
C LEU A 6 7.95 -4.83 -0.23
N GLY A 7 8.26 -4.47 -1.48
CA GLY A 7 8.71 -3.13 -1.83
C GLY A 7 7.53 -2.15 -1.94
N VAL A 8 7.81 -0.86 -2.15
CA VAL A 8 6.77 0.19 -2.26
C VAL A 8 5.73 -0.13 -3.34
N THR A 9 6.15 -0.70 -4.47
CA THR A 9 5.25 -1.12 -5.55
C THR A 9 4.35 -2.28 -5.13
N ASP A 10 4.89 -3.26 -4.41
CA ASP A 10 4.11 -4.41 -3.93
C ASP A 10 3.08 -3.98 -2.89
N VAL A 11 3.45 -3.04 -2.01
CA VAL A 11 2.51 -2.38 -1.08
C VAL A 11 1.39 -1.69 -1.84
N ALA A 12 1.69 -0.96 -2.92
CA ALA A 12 0.68 -0.30 -3.75
C ALA A 12 -0.32 -1.29 -4.34
N ASN A 13 0.20 -2.38 -4.91
CA ASN A 13 -0.59 -3.45 -5.50
C ASN A 13 -1.50 -4.12 -4.45
N LYS A 14 -0.94 -4.43 -3.27
CA LYS A 14 -1.70 -5.03 -2.16
C LYS A 14 -2.84 -4.13 -1.66
N LEU A 15 -2.62 -2.82 -1.66
CA LEU A 15 -3.62 -1.84 -1.25
C LEU A 15 -4.60 -1.45 -2.38
N GLY A 16 -4.40 -1.92 -3.61
CA GLY A 16 -5.23 -1.57 -4.76
C GLY A 16 -5.15 -0.09 -5.15
N ILE A 17 -4.02 0.56 -4.90
CA ILE A 17 -3.82 2.00 -5.17
C ILE A 17 -2.64 2.23 -6.11
N ALA A 18 -2.56 3.43 -6.68
CA ALA A 18 -1.39 3.84 -7.45
C ALA A 18 -0.15 3.97 -6.54
N THR A 19 1.03 3.61 -7.04
CA THR A 19 2.30 3.76 -6.29
C THR A 19 2.56 5.20 -5.85
N SER A 20 2.13 6.19 -6.64
CA SER A 20 2.19 7.62 -6.28
C SER A 20 1.26 7.99 -5.11
N ALA A 21 0.18 7.25 -4.89
CA ALA A 21 -0.68 7.44 -3.73
C ALA A 21 -0.07 6.84 -2.46
N VAL A 22 0.81 5.84 -2.59
CA VAL A 22 1.52 5.23 -1.45
C VAL A 22 2.39 6.26 -0.72
N SER A 23 3.06 7.15 -1.46
CA SER A 23 3.92 8.19 -0.86
C SER A 23 3.15 9.24 -0.05
N ALA A 24 1.85 9.40 -0.30
CA ALA A 24 0.98 10.28 0.49
C ALA A 24 0.62 9.65 1.86
N TYR A 25 0.76 8.33 2.01
CA TYR A 25 0.55 7.68 3.29
C TYR A 25 1.80 7.72 4.15
N LYS A 26 1.60 7.94 5.44
CA LYS A 26 2.61 7.64 6.45
C LYS A 26 2.59 6.14 6.72
N LEU A 27 3.33 5.40 5.87
CA LEU A 27 3.57 3.97 6.02
C LEU A 27 4.21 3.65 7.38
N PRO A 28 4.04 2.41 7.88
CA PRO A 28 4.72 1.98 9.10
C PRO A 28 6.24 1.94 8.87
N GLU A 29 6.98 1.82 9.97
CA GLU A 29 8.42 1.58 9.89
C GLU A 29 8.71 0.32 9.06
N PRO A 30 9.71 0.33 8.17
CA PRO A 30 10.06 -0.84 7.38
C PRO A 30 10.67 -1.94 8.25
N ASP A 31 10.28 -3.19 7.98
CA ASP A 31 10.86 -4.37 8.62
C ASP A 31 12.31 -4.61 8.18
N VAL A 32 12.68 -4.13 6.99
CA VAL A 32 14.03 -4.25 6.46
C VAL A 32 14.42 -3.03 5.64
N MET A 33 15.70 -2.67 5.74
CA MET A 33 16.34 -1.64 4.92
C MET A 33 17.48 -2.25 4.11
N ILE A 34 17.45 -2.07 2.79
CA ILE A 34 18.52 -2.47 1.88
C ILE A 34 19.03 -1.22 1.18
N GLY A 35 20.08 -0.60 1.75
CA GLY A 35 20.52 0.72 1.34
C GLY A 35 19.40 1.75 1.51
N ARG A 36 18.89 2.29 0.39
CA ARG A 36 17.75 3.24 0.38
C ARG A 36 16.40 2.56 0.19
N THR A 37 16.40 1.27 -0.12
CA THR A 37 15.18 0.50 -0.39
C THR A 37 14.57 0.05 0.93
N ARG A 38 13.28 0.34 1.11
CA ARG A 38 12.47 -0.07 2.25
C ARG A 38 11.72 -1.35 1.90
N GLY A 39 11.67 -2.30 2.82
CA GLY A 39 10.88 -3.52 2.70
C GLY A 39 10.00 -3.76 3.92
N TRP A 40 8.81 -4.28 3.69
CA TRP A 40 7.86 -4.64 4.74
C TRP A 40 7.47 -6.11 4.63
N LYS A 41 7.15 -6.73 5.75
CA LYS A 41 6.41 -7.99 5.75
C LYS A 41 4.98 -7.71 5.33
N GLU A 42 4.34 -8.74 4.79
CA GLU A 42 2.93 -8.67 4.43
C GLU A 42 2.06 -8.36 5.66
N GLU A 43 2.33 -9.04 6.77
CA GLU A 43 1.64 -8.87 8.05
C GLU A 43 1.74 -7.43 8.60
N THR A 44 2.90 -6.79 8.45
CA THR A 44 3.12 -5.40 8.90
C THR A 44 2.21 -4.42 8.14
N ILE A 45 2.08 -4.62 6.82
CA ILE A 45 1.21 -3.79 5.99
C ILE A 45 -0.26 -4.07 6.28
N ASP A 46 -0.65 -5.32 6.51
CA ASP A 46 -2.03 -5.68 6.85
C ASP A 46 -2.47 -5.10 8.19
N ALA A 47 -1.64 -5.24 9.23
CA ALA A 47 -1.89 -4.67 10.56
C ALA A 47 -1.99 -3.14 10.49
N TRP A 48 -1.06 -2.50 9.79
CA TRP A 48 -1.12 -1.05 9.57
C TRP A 48 -2.39 -0.65 8.79
N ASN A 49 -2.74 -1.35 7.71
CA ASN A 49 -3.87 -0.99 6.87
C ASN A 49 -5.21 -1.15 7.62
N ALA A 50 -5.31 -2.12 8.52
CA ALA A 50 -6.46 -2.30 9.40
C ALA A 50 -6.57 -1.18 10.47
N ALA A 51 -5.44 -0.70 10.99
CA ALA A 51 -5.39 0.31 12.04
C ALA A 51 -5.29 1.76 11.53
N ARG A 52 -5.08 1.99 10.23
CA ARG A 52 -4.73 3.32 9.72
C ARG A 52 -5.90 4.31 9.89
N PRO A 53 -5.65 5.52 10.45
CA PRO A 53 -6.69 6.53 10.61
C PRO A 53 -7.00 7.20 9.25
N GLY A 54 -8.20 6.95 8.68
CA GLY A 54 -8.65 7.56 7.43
C GLY A 54 -9.89 6.90 6.80
N ARG A 55 -10.65 7.67 6.00
CA ARG A 55 -11.97 7.32 5.43
C ARG A 55 -11.91 6.09 4.48
N GLY A 56 -12.21 4.91 5.02
CA GLY A 56 -12.57 3.71 4.26
C GLY A 56 -11.38 2.87 3.78
N VAL A 57 -11.41 1.59 4.13
CA VAL A 57 -10.61 0.45 3.64
C VAL A 57 -10.76 0.17 2.12
N GLY A 58 -10.96 1.21 1.29
CA GLY A 58 -11.20 1.12 -0.16
C GLY A 58 -11.72 2.41 -0.85
N GLY A 59 -11.49 3.60 -0.30
CA GLY A 59 -12.30 4.81 -0.58
C GLY A 59 -11.84 5.82 -1.63
N GLY A 60 -10.97 5.47 -2.58
CA GLY A 60 -10.76 6.33 -3.76
C GLY A 60 -12.00 6.32 -4.65
N ARG A 61 -12.54 7.49 -5.02
CA ARG A 61 -13.80 7.64 -5.79
C ARG A 61 -13.84 6.68 -7.00
N PRO A 62 -14.86 5.80 -7.13
CA PRO A 62 -15.02 4.96 -8.31
C PRO A 62 -15.02 5.80 -9.58
N ARG A 63 -14.29 5.35 -10.62
CA ARG A 63 -14.28 6.01 -11.93
C ARG A 63 -15.69 5.98 -12.53
N LYS A 64 -16.20 7.14 -12.94
CA LYS A 64 -17.45 7.24 -13.71
C LYS A 64 -17.22 6.55 -15.06
N LYS A 65 -18.04 5.53 -15.40
CA LYS A 65 -17.99 4.95 -16.76
C LYS A 65 -18.47 6.01 -17.77
N PRO A 66 -17.84 6.11 -18.97
CA PRO A 66 -18.34 6.98 -20.02
C PRO A 66 -19.74 6.52 -20.44
N LYS A 67 -20.62 7.49 -20.75
CA LYS A 67 -21.93 7.22 -21.34
C LYS A 67 -21.70 6.84 -22.80
N THR A 68 -22.10 5.65 -23.19
CA THR A 68 -22.24 5.27 -24.60
C THR A 68 -23.58 5.84 -25.06
N ASP A 69 -23.54 6.75 -26.03
CA ASP A 69 -24.72 7.16 -26.80
C ASP A 69 -25.14 6.05 -27.78
#